data_AF-A0A6P0LVY2-F1
#
_entry.id   AF-A0A6P0LVY2-F1
#
_cell.length_a   1.000
_cell.length_b   1.000
_cell.length_c   1.000
_cell.angle_alpha   90.00
_cell.angle_beta   90.00
_cell.angle_gamma   90.00
#
_symmetry.space_group_name_H-M   'P 1'
#
loop_
_entity.id
_entity.type
_entity.pdbx_description
1 polymer ?
#
loop_
_entity_poly.entity_id
_entity_poly.type
_entity_poly.pdbx_seq_one_letter_code
_entity_poly.pdbx_strand_id
1 'polypeptide(L)'
;MGCNPANYLSHTSLCYEWLLLRTSRTAFINRSTFKKADLTDAVFEDAFMSKSKFKGADITGADFTFAILDYNQDRKLCKKASGKNTITGVETKDSLFCY
;
A
#
# COMPACT_ATOMS: atom_id res chain seq x y z
N MET A 1 -4.99 22.25 -6.59
CA MET A 1 -3.68 22.88 -6.85
C MET A 1 -2.66 22.16 -5.98
N GLY A 2 -1.86 21.27 -6.57
CA GLY A 2 -0.87 20.45 -5.85
C GLY A 2 0.53 21.05 -5.96
N CYS A 3 1.42 20.80 -4.99
CA CYS A 3 2.83 21.20 -5.07
C CYS A 3 3.43 20.58 -6.36
N ASN A 4 3.80 21.43 -7.33
CA ASN A 4 4.53 21.04 -8.54
C ASN A 4 6.03 21.15 -8.24
N PRO A 5 6.82 20.05 -8.35
CA PRO A 5 8.24 20.04 -8.00
C PRO A 5 9.12 20.95 -8.87
N ALA A 6 8.59 21.57 -9.93
CA ALA A 6 9.34 22.48 -10.81
C ALA A 6 9.52 23.91 -10.26
N ASN A 7 8.76 24.35 -9.23
CA ASN A 7 8.76 25.74 -8.76
C ASN A 7 8.93 25.85 -7.23
N TYR A 8 10.17 25.73 -6.75
CA TYR A 8 10.52 25.61 -5.34
C TYR A 8 10.61 26.92 -4.53
N LEU A 9 10.32 28.11 -5.09
CA LEU A 9 10.87 29.36 -4.54
C LEU A 9 9.88 30.45 -4.10
N SER A 10 8.72 30.13 -3.50
CA SER A 10 7.95 31.20 -2.82
C SER A 10 7.14 30.83 -1.58
N HIS A 11 6.92 29.56 -1.26
CA HIS A 11 6.12 29.18 -0.08
C HIS A 11 6.72 27.98 0.66
N THR A 12 7.97 28.14 1.11
CA THR A 12 8.72 27.08 1.80
C THR A 12 7.97 26.55 3.02
N SER A 13 7.39 27.39 3.88
CA SER A 13 6.71 26.91 5.10
C SER A 13 5.45 26.07 4.83
N LEU A 14 4.71 26.33 3.75
CA LEU A 14 3.44 25.63 3.47
C LEU A 14 3.65 24.31 2.68
N CYS A 15 4.64 24.16 1.78
CA CYS A 15 4.88 22.80 1.22
C CYS A 15 5.54 21.84 2.25
N TYR A 16 6.25 22.32 3.28
CA TYR A 16 6.78 21.43 4.34
C TYR A 16 5.67 20.92 5.28
N GLU A 17 4.70 21.75 5.67
CA GLU A 17 3.51 21.28 6.40
C GLU A 17 2.69 20.26 5.60
N TRP A 18 2.68 20.39 4.26
CA TRP A 18 2.03 19.42 3.36
C TRP A 18 2.84 18.13 3.13
N LEU A 19 4.15 18.13 3.38
CA LEU A 19 4.99 16.92 3.36
C LEU A 19 4.83 16.11 4.65
N LEU A 20 4.58 16.79 5.77
CA LEU A 20 4.36 16.19 7.10
C LEU A 20 2.93 15.67 7.32
N LEU A 21 1.98 16.06 6.46
CA LEU A 21 0.58 15.62 6.49
C LEU A 21 0.27 14.53 5.45
N ARG A 22 1.28 13.86 4.87
CA ARG A 22 1.08 12.52 4.31
C ARG A 22 0.79 11.58 5.47
N THR A 23 -0.50 11.53 5.83
CA THR A 23 -1.15 10.55 6.70
C THR A 23 -0.34 9.27 6.79
N SER A 24 0.05 8.90 8.01
CA SER A 24 0.78 7.68 8.33
C SER A 24 0.34 6.53 7.41
N ARG A 25 1.24 6.10 6.51
CA ARG A 25 0.97 4.98 5.59
C ARG A 25 0.85 3.67 6.35
N THR A 26 1.43 3.64 7.54
CA THR A 26 1.30 2.61 8.57
C THR A 26 -0.16 2.44 9.01
N ALA A 27 -0.74 1.29 8.70
CA ALA A 27 -2.07 0.90 9.16
C ALA A 27 -1.99 -0.30 10.13
N PHE A 28 -2.73 -0.25 11.24
CA PHE A 28 -2.89 -1.40 12.14
C PHE A 28 -4.24 -2.09 11.89
N ILE A 29 -4.21 -3.23 11.19
CA ILE A 29 -5.40 -3.95 10.72
C ILE A 29 -5.34 -5.40 11.23
N ASN A 30 -5.85 -5.64 12.43
CA ASN A 30 -5.84 -6.97 13.04
C ASN A 30 -7.20 -7.68 12.86
N ARG A 31 -7.18 -8.99 12.56
CA ARG A 31 -8.38 -9.85 12.45
C ARG A 31 -9.48 -9.35 11.50
N SER A 32 -9.12 -8.59 10.47
CA SER A 32 -10.09 -8.06 9.51
C SER A 32 -10.36 -9.02 8.36
N THR A 33 -11.55 -8.92 7.74
CA THR A 33 -11.93 -9.77 6.61
C THR A 33 -12.20 -8.94 5.37
N PHE A 34 -11.33 -9.08 4.37
CA PHE A 34 -11.41 -8.50 3.04
C PHE A 34 -11.96 -9.55 2.05
N LYS A 35 -13.18 -10.03 2.28
CA LYS A 35 -13.78 -11.05 1.41
C LYS A 35 -14.35 -10.39 0.17
N LYS A 36 -13.86 -10.75 -1.02
CA LYS A 36 -14.24 -10.14 -2.31
C LYS A 36 -14.10 -8.61 -2.33
N ALA A 37 -13.20 -8.07 -1.51
CA ALA A 37 -12.93 -6.64 -1.50
C ALA A 37 -12.18 -6.25 -2.76
N ASP A 38 -12.49 -5.07 -3.28
CA ASP A 38 -11.66 -4.41 -4.27
C ASP A 38 -10.55 -3.64 -3.54
N LEU A 39 -9.31 -4.09 -3.71
CA LEU A 39 -8.11 -3.44 -3.17
C LEU A 39 -7.17 -3.03 -4.32
N THR A 40 -7.68 -2.81 -5.53
CA THR A 40 -6.83 -2.37 -6.65
C THR A 40 -6.16 -1.04 -6.32
N ASP A 41 -4.86 -0.94 -6.61
CA ASP A 41 -4.01 0.22 -6.32
C ASP A 41 -3.96 0.66 -4.83
N ALA A 42 -4.43 -0.17 -3.90
CA ALA A 42 -4.36 0.12 -2.47
C ALA A 42 -2.91 0.17 -1.98
N VAL A 43 -2.60 1.12 -1.09
CA VAL A 43 -1.27 1.28 -0.48
C VAL A 43 -1.32 0.82 0.98
N PHE A 44 -0.67 -0.29 1.28
CA PHE A 44 -0.52 -0.90 2.61
C PHE A 44 0.94 -0.86 3.09
N GLU A 45 1.69 0.17 2.70
CA GLU A 45 3.07 0.37 3.13
C GLU A 45 3.16 0.39 4.66
N ASP A 46 4.06 -0.41 5.24
CA ASP A 46 4.22 -0.60 6.70
C ASP A 46 2.96 -1.09 7.45
N ALA A 47 1.99 -1.71 6.77
CA ALA A 47 0.75 -2.14 7.43
C ALA A 47 0.92 -3.42 8.26
N PHE A 48 0.46 -3.40 9.51
CA PHE A 48 0.36 -4.58 10.38
C PHE A 48 -0.98 -5.28 10.16
N MET A 49 -0.99 -6.32 9.32
CA MET A 49 -2.20 -7.02 8.87
C MET A 49 -2.33 -8.46 9.38
N SER A 50 -1.80 -8.72 10.57
CA SER A 50 -1.86 -10.06 11.19
C SER A 50 -3.28 -10.58 11.36
N LYS A 51 -3.48 -11.89 11.20
CA LYS A 51 -4.76 -12.60 11.33
C LYS A 51 -5.88 -12.10 10.39
N SER A 52 -5.57 -11.26 9.40
CA SER A 52 -6.54 -10.79 8.41
C SER A 52 -6.73 -11.79 7.27
N LYS A 53 -7.89 -11.74 6.58
CA LYS A 53 -8.26 -12.71 5.53
C LYS A 53 -8.61 -11.99 4.23
N PHE A 54 -8.03 -12.43 3.11
CA PHE A 54 -8.19 -11.78 1.79
C PHE A 54 -8.90 -12.67 0.75
N LYS A 55 -9.87 -13.49 1.21
CA LYS A 55 -10.52 -14.50 0.34
C LYS A 55 -11.26 -13.82 -0.81
N GLY A 56 -10.77 -14.01 -2.03
CA GLY A 56 -11.37 -13.46 -3.25
C GLY A 56 -11.19 -11.96 -3.42
N ALA A 57 -10.37 -11.29 -2.60
CA ALA A 57 -10.05 -9.88 -2.83
C ALA A 57 -9.26 -9.71 -4.14
N ASP A 58 -9.54 -8.65 -4.88
CA ASP A 58 -8.67 -8.17 -5.95
C ASP A 58 -7.55 -7.34 -5.32
N ILE A 59 -6.31 -7.62 -5.68
CA ILE A 59 -5.12 -6.93 -5.16
C ILE A 59 -4.24 -6.41 -6.30
N THR A 60 -4.80 -6.26 -7.51
CA THR A 60 -4.05 -5.82 -8.68
C THR A 60 -3.48 -4.43 -8.45
N GLY A 61 -2.16 -4.27 -8.56
CA GLY A 61 -1.48 -3.00 -8.28
C GLY A 61 -1.45 -2.62 -6.80
N ALA A 62 -1.89 -3.47 -5.86
CA ALA A 62 -1.74 -3.17 -4.44
C ALA A 62 -0.26 -3.18 -4.02
N ASP A 63 0.11 -2.26 -3.14
CA ASP A 63 1.46 -2.15 -2.59
C ASP A 63 1.48 -2.64 -1.13
N PHE A 64 2.22 -3.73 -0.89
CA PHE A 64 2.41 -4.35 0.43
C PHE A 64 3.81 -4.11 0.98
N THR A 65 4.53 -3.08 0.53
CA THR A 65 5.92 -2.83 0.94
C THR A 65 6.02 -2.76 2.46
N PHE A 66 6.85 -3.63 3.04
CA PHE A 66 7.02 -3.79 4.49
C PHE A 66 5.75 -4.17 5.29
N ALA A 67 4.67 -4.58 4.63
CA ALA A 67 3.46 -5.04 5.30
C ALA A 67 3.72 -6.37 6.02
N ILE A 68 3.21 -6.49 7.25
CA ILE A 68 3.30 -7.71 8.05
C ILE A 68 2.01 -8.51 7.86
N LEU A 69 2.13 -9.62 7.14
CA LEU A 69 1.06 -10.57 6.85
C LEU A 69 1.35 -11.93 7.50
N ASP A 70 0.28 -12.68 7.77
CA ASP A 70 0.46 -14.09 8.13
C ASP A 70 1.02 -14.87 6.92
N TYR A 71 2.03 -15.71 7.14
CA TYR A 71 2.69 -16.53 6.10
C TYR A 71 1.71 -17.23 5.13
N ASN A 72 0.62 -17.79 5.66
CA ASN A 72 -0.38 -18.49 4.85
C ASN A 72 -1.23 -17.55 3.99
N GLN A 73 -1.42 -16.30 4.40
CA GLN A 73 -2.11 -15.29 3.60
C GLN A 73 -1.17 -14.75 2.53
N ASP A 74 0.05 -14.40 2.93
CA ASP A 74 1.09 -13.92 2.03
C ASP A 74 1.27 -14.84 0.80
N ARG A 75 1.49 -16.14 1.05
CA ARG A 75 1.56 -17.15 -0.04
C ARG A 75 0.32 -17.24 -0.92
N LYS A 76 -0.87 -16.98 -0.38
CA LYS A 76 -2.12 -16.97 -1.17
C LYS A 76 -2.23 -15.70 -2.00
N LEU A 77 -1.75 -14.57 -1.49
CA LEU A 77 -1.68 -13.32 -2.21
C LEU A 77 -0.67 -13.43 -3.36
N CYS A 78 0.51 -14.00 -3.13
CA CYS A 78 1.52 -14.21 -4.18
C CYS A 78 1.01 -14.99 -5.39
N LYS A 79 0.10 -15.95 -5.20
CA LYS A 79 -0.50 -16.73 -6.31
C LYS A 79 -1.37 -15.90 -7.26
N LYS A 80 -1.86 -14.75 -6.81
CA LYS A 80 -2.77 -13.86 -7.57
C LYS A 80 -2.19 -12.45 -7.75
N ALA A 81 -1.02 -12.17 -7.20
CA ALA A 81 -0.40 -10.86 -7.25
C ALA A 81 -0.02 -10.50 -8.69
N SER A 82 -0.43 -9.31 -9.14
CA SER A 82 -0.13 -8.77 -10.47
C SER A 82 -0.26 -7.26 -10.48
N GLY A 83 0.38 -6.63 -11.44
CA GLY A 83 0.29 -5.19 -11.65
C GLY A 83 1.26 -4.38 -10.79
N LYS A 84 1.25 -3.08 -11.06
CA LYS A 84 2.14 -2.08 -10.50
C LYS A 84 1.29 -0.96 -9.93
N ASN A 85 1.54 -0.58 -8.68
CA ASN A 85 0.79 0.47 -8.03
C ASN A 85 0.98 1.81 -8.74
N THR A 86 -0.11 2.51 -9.07
CA THR A 86 -0.01 3.79 -9.80
C THR A 86 0.54 4.95 -8.97
N ILE A 87 0.52 4.85 -7.65
CA ILE A 87 0.95 5.91 -6.72
C ILE A 87 2.41 5.70 -6.31
N THR A 88 2.80 4.48 -5.95
CA THR A 88 4.14 4.18 -5.44
C THR A 88 5.08 3.67 -6.54
N GLY A 89 4.53 3.14 -7.64
CA GLY A 89 5.31 2.55 -8.71
C GLY A 89 5.97 1.23 -8.35
N VAL A 90 5.53 0.56 -7.27
CA VAL A 90 6.05 -0.75 -6.87
C VAL A 90 5.19 -1.86 -7.50
N GLU A 91 5.83 -2.93 -7.99
CA GLU A 91 5.13 -4.12 -8.45
C GLU A 91 4.54 -4.87 -7.25
N THR A 92 3.27 -5.30 -7.35
CA THR A 92 2.60 -6.00 -6.24
C THR A 92 3.35 -7.25 -5.79
N LYS A 93 3.92 -8.01 -6.74
CA LYS A 93 4.72 -9.21 -6.44
C LYS A 93 6.00 -8.90 -5.67
N ASP A 94 6.66 -7.79 -6.03
CA ASP A 94 7.91 -7.38 -5.39
C ASP A 94 7.63 -6.90 -3.96
N SER A 95 6.55 -6.12 -3.78
CA SER A 95 6.13 -5.64 -2.46
C SER A 95 5.74 -6.77 -1.49
N LEU A 96 5.31 -7.92 -2.02
CA LEU A 96 4.98 -9.13 -1.27
C LEU A 96 6.16 -10.12 -1.16
N PHE A 97 7.32 -9.82 -1.75
CA PHE A 97 8.48 -10.71 -1.73
C PHE A 97 8.17 -12.13 -2.27
N CYS A 98 7.41 -12.20 -3.37
CA CYS A 98 7.00 -13.46 -3.99
C CYS A 98 8.15 -14.09 -4.81
N TYR A 99 9.04 -14.85 -4.17
CA TYR A 99 10.10 -15.65 -4.80
C TYR A 99 10.02 -17.14 -4.47
#